data_AF-A0A7X5N2Y2-F1
#
_entry.id   AF-A0A7X5N2Y2-F1
#
_cell.length_a   1.000
_cell.length_b   1.000
_cell.length_c   1.000
_cell.angle_alpha   90.00
_cell.angle_beta   90.00
_cell.angle_gamma   90.00
#
_symmetry.space_group_name_H-M   'P 1'
#
loop_
_entity.id
_entity.type
_entity.pdbx_description
1 polymer ?
#
loop_
_entity_poly.entity_id
_entity_poly.type
_entity_poly.pdbx_seq_one_letter_code
_entity_poly.pdbx_strand_id
1 'polypeptide(L)'
;PDPTVVDLYGHPTLLMHGDLLCTDDTAYQAFRAQTRDPVFQAQFLAQPLAARVAFAQQARAASQARHAELKQGDQSRFETVTDVTPAEVEATFVRYGLDRLIHGHTHRPAIHTLQAG
;
A
#
# COMPACT_ATOMS: atom_id res chain seq x y z
N PRO A 1 -3.26 14.41 -0.39
CA PRO A 1 -2.22 13.58 0.26
C PRO A 1 -2.70 12.12 0.30
N ASP A 2 -1.88 11.17 0.70
CA ASP A 2 -2.35 9.80 0.98
C ASP A 2 -2.03 9.50 2.46
N PRO A 3 -3.05 9.31 3.32
CA PRO A 3 -4.50 9.38 3.06
C PRO A 3 -5.05 10.82 2.94
N THR A 4 -6.30 10.98 2.46
CA THR A 4 -7.05 12.26 2.48
C THR A 4 -8.56 12.04 2.60
N VAL A 5 -9.23 12.88 3.40
CA VAL A 5 -10.69 12.91 3.50
C VAL A 5 -11.25 13.98 2.56
N VAL A 6 -12.26 13.62 1.77
CA VAL A 6 -12.99 14.53 0.88
C VAL A 6 -14.49 14.40 1.09
N ASP A 7 -15.25 15.47 0.89
CA ASP A 7 -16.71 15.38 0.80
C ASP A 7 -17.11 14.95 -0.62
N LEU A 8 -17.79 13.81 -0.73
CA LEU A 8 -18.38 13.35 -1.98
C LEU A 8 -19.90 13.37 -1.85
N TYR A 9 -20.52 14.47 -2.29
CA TYR A 9 -21.97 14.66 -2.29
C TYR A 9 -22.59 14.65 -0.88
N GLY A 10 -21.96 15.32 0.09
CA GLY A 10 -22.41 15.33 1.49
C GLY A 10 -22.02 14.08 2.27
N HIS A 11 -21.09 13.28 1.75
CA HIS A 11 -20.59 12.06 2.39
C HIS A 11 -19.07 12.13 2.53
N PRO A 12 -18.55 12.38 3.76
CA PRO A 12 -17.13 12.32 4.04
C PRO A 12 -16.56 10.95 3.65
N THR A 13 -15.56 10.95 2.77
CA THR A 13 -14.99 9.74 2.18
C THR A 13 -13.47 9.76 2.33
N LEU A 14 -12.91 8.70 2.90
CA LEU A 14 -11.46 8.50 2.95
C LEU A 14 -10.96 7.98 1.60
N LEU A 15 -10.00 8.68 1.02
CA LEU A 15 -9.29 8.25 -0.18
C LEU A 15 -7.86 7.82 0.19
N MET A 16 -7.48 6.63 -0.30
CA MET A 16 -6.14 6.06 -0.12
C MET A 16 -5.65 5.43 -1.41
N HIS A 17 -4.33 5.31 -1.60
CA HIS A 17 -3.84 4.40 -2.63
C HIS A 17 -4.21 2.95 -2.28
N GLY A 18 -4.08 2.57 -1.00
CA GLY A 18 -4.46 1.26 -0.46
C GLY A 18 -3.28 0.43 0.05
N ASP A 19 -2.07 0.78 -0.36
CA ASP A 19 -0.82 0.11 0.04
C ASP A 19 -0.54 0.14 1.55
N LEU A 20 -1.04 1.17 2.25
CA LEU A 20 -0.99 1.28 3.72
C LEU A 20 -1.82 0.22 4.44
N LEU A 21 -2.86 -0.32 3.80
CA LEU A 21 -3.76 -1.29 4.39
C LEU A 21 -3.18 -2.71 4.32
N CYS A 22 -2.16 -2.95 3.49
CA CYS A 22 -1.50 -4.25 3.31
C CYS A 22 -0.42 -4.48 4.38
N THR A 23 -0.79 -4.49 5.66
CA THR A 23 0.18 -4.55 6.77
C THR A 23 0.87 -5.92 6.93
N ASP A 24 0.28 -6.98 6.40
CA ASP A 24 0.89 -8.32 6.39
C ASP A 24 2.08 -8.42 5.43
N ASP A 25 2.18 -7.55 4.42
CA ASP A 25 3.38 -7.41 3.60
C ASP A 25 4.45 -6.56 4.31
N THR A 26 5.03 -7.12 5.37
CA THR A 26 6.01 -6.43 6.21
C THR A 26 7.25 -5.94 5.45
N ALA A 27 7.73 -6.69 4.46
CA ALA A 27 8.88 -6.28 3.66
C ALA A 27 8.51 -5.12 2.72
N TYR A 28 7.30 -5.13 2.14
CA TYR A 28 6.80 -3.98 1.40
C TYR A 28 6.63 -2.76 2.30
N GLN A 29 6.05 -2.91 3.50
CA GLN A 29 5.89 -1.81 4.45
C GLN A 29 7.25 -1.21 4.88
N ALA A 30 8.28 -2.03 5.07
CA ALA A 30 9.64 -1.55 5.35
C ALA A 30 10.23 -0.76 4.19
N PHE A 31 10.11 -1.26 2.95
CA PHE A 31 10.55 -0.55 1.75
C PHE A 31 9.78 0.76 1.53
N ARG A 32 8.46 0.74 1.77
CA ARG A 32 7.58 1.91 1.71
C ARG A 32 8.02 2.97 2.72
N ALA A 33 8.31 2.59 3.97
CA ALA A 33 8.80 3.50 5.00
C ALA A 33 10.13 4.15 4.59
N GLN A 34 11.08 3.35 4.08
CA GLN A 34 12.36 3.85 3.58
C GLN A 34 12.17 4.84 2.43
N THR A 35 11.35 4.51 1.42
CA THR A 35 11.18 5.35 0.22
C THR A 35 10.34 6.61 0.44
N ARG A 36 9.55 6.65 1.52
CA ARG A 36 8.82 7.84 1.96
C ARG A 36 9.59 8.68 3.00
N ASP A 37 10.75 8.24 3.47
CA ASP A 37 11.61 9.01 4.36
C ASP A 37 12.18 10.25 3.60
N PRO A 38 12.01 11.48 4.13
CA PRO A 38 12.50 12.70 3.47
C PRO A 38 14.02 12.73 3.25
N VAL A 39 14.80 12.16 4.16
CA VAL A 39 16.27 12.05 4.04
C VAL A 39 16.63 11.10 2.92
N PHE A 40 15.97 9.93 2.85
CA PHE A 40 16.16 9.00 1.74
C PHE A 40 15.80 9.66 0.40
N GLN A 41 14.66 10.36 0.33
CA GLN A 41 14.22 11.05 -0.88
C GLN A 41 15.23 12.12 -1.32
N ALA A 42 15.71 12.95 -0.40
CA ALA A 42 16.71 13.97 -0.70
C ALA A 42 18.01 13.35 -1.24
N GLN A 43 18.51 12.29 -0.59
CA GLN A 43 19.73 11.58 -1.02
C GLN A 43 19.54 10.90 -2.38
N PHE A 44 18.41 10.22 -2.58
CA PHE A 44 18.08 9.55 -3.84
C PHE A 44 17.98 10.56 -4.98
N LEU A 45 17.28 11.68 -4.77
CA LEU A 45 17.09 12.73 -5.79
C LEU A 45 18.37 13.49 -6.10
N ALA A 46 19.34 13.53 -5.19
CA ALA A 46 20.67 14.11 -5.44
C ALA A 46 21.56 13.24 -6.35
N GLN A 47 21.19 11.98 -6.60
CA GLN A 47 21.98 11.09 -7.46
C GLN A 47 21.80 11.41 -8.97
N PRO A 48 22.81 11.12 -9.81
CA PRO A 48 22.68 11.18 -11.26
C PRO A 48 21.49 10.35 -11.76
N LEU A 49 20.85 10.79 -12.84
CA LEU A 49 19.69 10.11 -13.41
C LEU A 49 19.96 8.62 -13.69
N ALA A 50 21.14 8.28 -14.21
CA ALA A 50 21.51 6.90 -14.51
C ALA A 50 21.51 6.01 -13.25
N ALA A 51 21.99 6.52 -12.11
CA ALA A 51 21.97 5.80 -10.84
C ALA A 51 20.54 5.57 -10.33
N ARG A 52 19.67 6.59 -10.42
CA ARG A 52 18.25 6.47 -10.06
C ARG A 52 17.51 5.46 -10.93
N VAL A 53 17.79 5.43 -12.24
CA VAL A 53 17.22 4.45 -13.17
C VAL A 53 17.68 3.04 -12.83
N ALA A 54 18.99 2.84 -12.59
CA ALA A 54 19.54 1.54 -12.22
C ALA A 54 18.92 1.01 -10.90
N PHE A 55 18.83 1.87 -9.88
CA PHE A 55 18.15 1.54 -8.62
C PHE A 55 16.69 1.13 -8.86
N ALA A 56 15.93 1.91 -9.63
CA ALA A 56 14.52 1.61 -9.90
C ALA A 56 14.33 0.29 -10.66
N GLN A 57 15.24 -0.04 -11.59
CA GLN A 57 15.24 -1.33 -12.28
C GLN A 57 15.50 -2.49 -11.32
N GLN A 58 16.51 -2.35 -10.45
CA GLN A 58 16.83 -3.36 -9.44
C GLN A 58 15.67 -3.57 -8.46
N ALA A 59 15.06 -2.48 -7.97
CA ALA A 59 13.90 -2.55 -7.07
C ALA A 59 12.70 -3.27 -7.72
N ARG A 60 12.41 -2.98 -9.01
CA ARG A 60 11.36 -3.69 -9.76
C ARG A 60 11.66 -5.18 -9.91
N ALA A 61 12.89 -5.53 -10.27
CA ALA A 61 13.31 -6.93 -10.42
C ALA A 61 13.20 -7.70 -9.08
N ALA A 62 13.65 -7.10 -7.98
CA ALA A 62 13.54 -7.70 -6.65
C ALA A 62 12.08 -7.91 -6.21
N SER A 63 11.20 -6.93 -6.46
CA SER A 63 9.76 -7.06 -6.17
C SER A 63 9.12 -8.19 -7.00
N GLN A 64 9.42 -8.25 -8.30
CA GLN A 64 8.90 -9.30 -9.19
C GLN A 64 9.38 -10.70 -8.76
N ALA A 65 10.66 -10.85 -8.44
CA ALA A 65 11.23 -12.12 -7.97
C ALA A 65 10.55 -12.58 -6.68
N ARG A 66 10.42 -11.69 -5.69
CA ARG A 66 9.73 -11.99 -4.43
C ARG A 66 8.28 -12.40 -4.64
N HIS A 67 7.55 -11.71 -5.51
CA HIS A 67 6.16 -12.06 -5.82
C HIS A 67 6.08 -13.43 -6.51
N ALA A 68 7.00 -13.75 -7.41
CA ALA A 68 7.08 -15.06 -8.03
C ALA A 68 7.38 -16.17 -7.01
N GLU A 69 8.33 -15.94 -6.09
CA GLU A 69 8.67 -16.89 -5.03
C GLU A 69 7.49 -17.16 -4.09
N LEU A 70 6.80 -16.12 -3.63
CA LEU A 70 5.59 -16.25 -2.80
C LEU A 70 4.49 -17.04 -3.52
N LYS A 71 4.24 -16.76 -4.80
CA LYS A 71 3.24 -17.49 -5.60
C LYS A 71 3.59 -18.96 -5.80
N GLN A 72 4.87 -19.29 -5.98
CA GLN A 72 5.32 -20.66 -6.18
C GLN A 72 5.28 -21.48 -4.88
N GLY A 73 5.60 -20.85 -3.75
CA GLY A 73 5.59 -21.51 -2.45
C GLY A 73 4.18 -21.75 -1.90
N ASP A 74 3.31 -20.74 -1.97
CA ASP A 74 1.94 -20.81 -1.45
C ASP A 74 1.07 -19.70 -2.08
N GLN A 75 0.21 -20.06 -3.03
CA GLN A 75 -0.67 -19.11 -3.70
C GLN A 75 -1.66 -18.44 -2.75
N SER A 76 -2.19 -19.17 -1.76
CA SER A 76 -3.12 -18.63 -0.76
C SER A 76 -2.44 -17.55 0.08
N ARG A 77 -1.21 -17.83 0.52
CA ARG A 77 -0.39 -16.86 1.23
C ARG A 77 -0.04 -15.65 0.37
N PHE A 78 0.29 -15.84 -0.91
CA PHE A 78 0.50 -14.70 -1.82
C PHE A 78 -0.74 -13.81 -1.88
N GLU A 79 -1.92 -14.41 -2.08
CA GLU A 79 -3.17 -13.64 -2.14
C GLU A 79 -3.45 -12.88 -0.86
N THR A 80 -3.23 -13.52 0.30
CA THR A 80 -3.47 -12.91 1.62
C THR A 80 -2.49 -11.75 1.88
N VAL A 81 -1.19 -11.98 1.65
CA VAL A 81 -0.14 -10.99 1.95
C VAL A 81 -0.23 -9.77 1.02
N THR A 82 -0.68 -9.95 -0.23
CA THR A 82 -0.78 -8.84 -1.21
C THR A 82 -2.14 -8.15 -1.23
N ASP A 83 -3.07 -8.54 -0.34
CA ASP A 83 -4.33 -7.85 -0.14
C ASP A 83 -4.29 -6.99 1.14
N VAL A 84 -5.37 -6.26 1.41
CA VAL A 84 -5.51 -5.50 2.65
C VAL A 84 -5.62 -6.43 3.85
N THR A 85 -5.01 -6.05 4.98
CA THR A 85 -5.20 -6.71 6.26
C THR A 85 -6.55 -6.26 6.84
N PRO A 86 -7.54 -7.15 7.07
CA PRO A 86 -8.88 -6.75 7.52
C PRO A 86 -8.89 -5.91 8.80
N ALA A 87 -8.03 -6.26 9.76
CA ALA A 87 -7.89 -5.51 11.01
C ALA A 87 -7.39 -4.07 10.80
N GLU A 88 -6.52 -3.81 9.80
CA GLU A 88 -6.07 -2.44 9.51
C GLU A 88 -7.18 -1.64 8.81
N VAL A 89 -8.03 -2.28 8.02
CA VAL A 89 -9.22 -1.63 7.43
C VAL A 89 -10.17 -1.19 8.55
N GLU A 90 -10.50 -2.06 9.49
CA GLU A 90 -11.33 -1.75 10.66
C GLU A 90 -10.71 -0.63 11.51
N ALA A 91 -9.42 -0.75 11.85
CA ALA A 91 -8.69 0.26 12.61
C ALA A 91 -8.66 1.62 11.89
N THR A 92 -8.60 1.62 10.55
CA THR A 92 -8.65 2.84 9.74
C THR A 92 -10.03 3.50 9.82
N PHE A 93 -11.11 2.73 9.72
CA PHE A 93 -12.47 3.27 9.90
C PHE A 93 -12.64 3.88 11.29
N VAL A 94 -12.21 3.19 12.35
CA VAL A 94 -12.25 3.69 13.73
C VAL A 94 -11.40 4.96 13.90
N ARG A 95 -10.18 4.98 13.34
CA ARG A 95 -9.25 6.13 13.44
C ARG A 95 -9.83 7.39 12.81
N TYR A 96 -10.49 7.27 11.66
CA TYR A 96 -11.04 8.42 10.93
C TYR A 96 -12.49 8.75 11.32
N GLY A 97 -13.21 7.82 11.95
CA GLY A 97 -14.62 7.99 12.31
C GLY A 97 -15.54 8.13 11.09
N LEU A 98 -15.18 7.45 9.99
CA LEU A 98 -15.91 7.50 8.72
C LEU A 98 -16.56 6.15 8.41
N ASP A 99 -17.52 6.14 7.49
CA ASP A 99 -18.21 4.93 7.03
C ASP A 99 -17.90 4.59 5.56
N ARG A 100 -17.12 5.43 4.89
CA ARG A 100 -16.71 5.23 3.49
C ARG A 100 -15.21 5.41 3.28
N LEU A 101 -14.60 4.38 2.71
CA LEU A 101 -13.21 4.34 2.27
C LEU A 101 -13.17 3.87 0.82
N ILE A 102 -12.44 4.59 -0.04
CA ILE A 102 -12.15 4.19 -1.43
C ILE A 102 -10.65 4.05 -1.58
N HIS A 103 -10.21 2.88 -2.04
CA HIS A 103 -8.80 2.60 -2.32
C HIS A 103 -8.62 1.79 -3.61
N GLY A 104 -7.36 1.69 -4.05
CA GLY A 104 -6.92 0.82 -5.14
C GLY A 104 -5.85 -0.15 -4.66
N HIS A 105 -4.70 -0.16 -5.33
CA HIS A 105 -3.49 -0.95 -5.03
C HIS A 105 -3.62 -2.47 -5.25
N THR A 106 -4.66 -3.11 -4.73
CA THR A 106 -4.79 -4.58 -4.69
C THR A 106 -5.13 -5.21 -6.04
N HIS A 107 -5.59 -4.40 -7.00
CA HIS A 107 -6.08 -4.84 -8.32
C HIS A 107 -7.26 -5.84 -8.24
N ARG A 108 -8.01 -5.82 -7.14
CA ARG A 108 -9.20 -6.64 -6.89
C ARG A 108 -10.45 -5.73 -6.80
N PRO A 109 -11.09 -5.36 -7.91
CA PRO A 109 -12.24 -4.45 -7.88
C PRO A 109 -13.43 -5.12 -7.16
N ALA A 110 -13.86 -4.54 -6.05
CA ALA A 110 -14.95 -5.06 -5.23
C ALA A 110 -15.58 -3.96 -4.36
N ILE A 111 -16.73 -4.25 -3.77
CA ILE A 111 -17.35 -3.46 -2.70
C ILE A 111 -17.45 -4.38 -1.48
N HIS A 112 -16.86 -3.95 -0.37
CA HIS A 112 -16.88 -4.68 0.89
C HIS A 112 -17.72 -3.91 1.91
N THR A 113 -18.71 -4.59 2.48
CA THR A 113 -19.46 -4.09 3.63
C THR A 113 -18.96 -4.81 4.86
N LEU A 114 -18.56 -4.05 5.89
CA LEU A 114 -18.13 -4.58 7.17
C LEU A 114 -18.73 -3.74 8.31
N GLN A 115 -18.67 -4.29 9.52
CA GLN A 115 -18.94 -3.56 10.75
C GLN A 115 -17.59 -3.29 11.41
N ALA A 116 -17.22 -2.01 11.56
CA ALA A 116 -16.04 -1.59 12.28
C ALA A 116 -16.51 -0.85 13.55
N GLY A 117 -16.06 -1.30 14.73
CA GLY A 117 -16.51 -0.79 16.02
C GLY A 117 -15.74 -1.38 17.18
#